data_AF-B1BQY5-F1
#
_entry.id   AF-B1BQY5-F1
#
_cell.length_a   1.000
_cell.length_b   1.000
_cell.length_c   1.000
_cell.angle_alpha   90.00
_cell.angle_beta   90.00
_cell.angle_gamma   90.00
#
_symmetry.space_group_name_H-M   'P 1'
#
loop_
_entity.id
_entity.type
_entity.pdbx_description
1 polymer ?
#
loop_
_entity_poly.entity_id
_entity_poly.type
_entity_poly.pdbx_seq_one_letter_code
_entity_poly.pdbx_strand_id
1 'polypeptide(L)'
;MRKNNKYSNEFKKKIIDEYLSGEESFYSLERKYNIPDSTIKGWYYNFYKKGINLETLKENRGRKKTDNIDYKERYEILKKYRAFIKAQREKK
;
A
#
# COMPACT_ATOMS: atom_id res chain seq x y z
N MET A 1 -4.64 4.53 -24.32
CA MET A 1 -4.33 4.11 -22.93
C MET A 1 -5.46 3.20 -22.43
N ARG A 2 -5.15 2.05 -21.83
CA ARG A 2 -6.17 1.21 -21.16
C ARG A 2 -6.64 1.90 -19.88
N LYS A 3 -7.96 1.99 -19.70
CA LYS A 3 -8.59 2.56 -18.49
C LYS A 3 -8.82 1.43 -17.50
N ASN A 4 -8.38 1.62 -16.25
CA ASN A 4 -8.63 0.65 -15.18
C ASN A 4 -10.04 0.87 -14.62
N ASN A 5 -10.84 -0.18 -14.59
CA ASN A 5 -12.15 -0.16 -13.93
C ASN A 5 -11.96 -0.02 -12.41
N LYS A 6 -12.71 0.89 -11.80
CA LYS A 6 -12.73 1.08 -10.35
C LYS A 6 -13.94 0.33 -9.79
N TYR A 7 -13.67 -0.59 -8.87
CA TYR A 7 -14.69 -1.35 -8.15
C TYR A 7 -14.70 -0.91 -6.68
N SER A 8 -15.89 -0.79 -6.10
CA SER A 8 -16.06 -0.50 -4.67
C SER A 8 -15.53 -1.66 -3.83
N ASN A 9 -15.20 -1.38 -2.57
CA ASN A 9 -14.67 -2.39 -1.66
C ASN A 9 -15.76 -3.43 -1.32
N GLU A 10 -16.98 -2.98 -1.04
CA GLU A 10 -18.14 -3.85 -0.81
C GLU A 10 -18.36 -4.85 -1.94
N PHE A 11 -18.27 -4.39 -3.19
CA PHE A 11 -18.45 -5.23 -4.36
C PHE A 11 -17.36 -6.31 -4.49
N LYS A 12 -16.09 -5.95 -4.25
CA LYS A 12 -14.99 -6.93 -4.26
C LYS A 12 -15.16 -7.97 -3.15
N LYS A 13 -15.63 -7.54 -1.97
CA LYS A 13 -15.87 -8.44 -0.84
C LYS A 13 -16.97 -9.44 -1.17
N LYS A 14 -18.09 -8.97 -1.74
CA LYS A 14 -19.18 -9.84 -2.21
C LYS A 14 -18.69 -10.95 -3.14
N ILE A 15 -17.87 -10.61 -4.14
CA ILE A 15 -17.31 -11.60 -5.09
C ILE A 15 -16.41 -12.61 -4.37
N ILE A 16 -15.59 -12.16 -3.42
CA ILE A 16 -14.72 -13.06 -2.65
C ILE A 16 -15.55 -13.98 -1.75
N ASP A 17 -16.60 -13.47 -1.12
CA ASP A 17 -17.49 -14.26 -0.27
C ASP A 17 -18.22 -15.35 -1.09
N GLU A 18 -18.66 -15.03 -2.32
CA GLU A 18 -19.23 -16.01 -3.27
C GLU A 18 -18.21 -17.07 -3.73
N TYR A 19 -16.93 -16.71 -3.84
CA TYR A 19 -15.87 -17.72 -4.08
C TYR A 19 -15.65 -18.61 -2.85
N LEU A 20 -15.65 -18.01 -1.66
CA LEU A 20 -15.41 -18.70 -0.39
C LEU A 20 -16.56 -19.63 0.03
N SER A 21 -17.79 -19.38 -0.44
CA SER A 21 -18.91 -20.31 -0.25
C SER A 21 -18.69 -21.65 -0.95
N GLY A 22 -17.76 -21.70 -1.91
CA GLY A 22 -17.40 -22.91 -2.66
C GLY A 22 -18.36 -23.24 -3.81
N GLU A 23 -19.37 -22.41 -4.06
CA GLU A 23 -20.37 -22.62 -5.11
C GLU A 23 -19.86 -22.16 -6.48
N GLU A 24 -19.00 -21.13 -6.52
CA GLU A 24 -18.50 -20.56 -7.76
C GLU A 24 -16.98 -20.62 -7.87
N SER A 25 -16.49 -20.94 -9.07
CA SER A 25 -15.07 -20.84 -9.41
C SER A 25 -14.72 -19.42 -9.86
N PHE A 26 -13.43 -19.06 -9.87
CA PHE A 26 -13.00 -17.78 -10.45
C PHE A 26 -13.44 -17.59 -11.91
N TYR A 27 -13.52 -18.68 -12.67
CA TYR A 27 -13.97 -18.64 -14.06
C TYR A 27 -15.48 -18.41 -14.16
N SER A 28 -16.25 -18.99 -13.25
CA SER A 28 -17.69 -18.75 -13.14
C SER A 28 -17.97 -17.28 -12.80
N LEU A 29 -17.25 -16.74 -11.81
CA LEU A 29 -17.34 -15.34 -11.38
C LEU A 29 -16.90 -14.38 -12.49
N GLU A 30 -15.87 -14.73 -13.27
CA GLU A 30 -15.44 -13.95 -14.42
C GLU A 30 -16.57 -13.78 -15.42
N ARG A 31 -17.24 -14.87 -15.80
CA ARG A 31 -18.38 -14.82 -16.73
C ARG A 31 -19.57 -14.07 -16.14
N LYS A 32 -19.85 -14.25 -14.85
CA LYS A 32 -20.99 -13.65 -14.14
C LYS A 32 -20.86 -12.13 -14.02
N TYR A 33 -19.67 -11.64 -13.71
CA TYR A 33 -19.42 -10.22 -13.47
C TYR A 33 -18.72 -9.51 -14.64
N ASN A 34 -18.30 -10.25 -15.67
CA ASN A 34 -17.45 -9.78 -16.76
C ASN A 34 -16.16 -9.12 -16.26
N ILE A 35 -15.52 -9.77 -15.28
CA ILE A 35 -14.29 -9.30 -14.64
C ILE A 35 -13.23 -10.37 -14.83
N PRO A 36 -12.05 -10.06 -15.39
CA PRO A 36 -11.02 -11.05 -15.61
C PRO A 36 -10.68 -11.84 -14.34
N ASP A 37 -10.56 -13.16 -14.45
CA ASP A 37 -10.25 -14.05 -13.33
C ASP A 37 -9.00 -13.60 -12.55
N SER A 38 -7.98 -13.11 -13.26
CA SER A 38 -6.73 -12.57 -12.74
C SER A 38 -6.96 -11.39 -11.79
N THR A 39 -7.96 -10.57 -12.08
CA THR A 39 -8.35 -9.43 -11.23
C THR A 39 -8.99 -9.92 -9.94
N ILE A 40 -9.90 -10.90 -10.04
CA ILE A 40 -10.59 -11.50 -8.88
C ILE A 40 -9.59 -12.23 -7.97
N LYS A 41 -8.70 -13.04 -8.55
CA LYS A 41 -7.59 -13.71 -7.83
C LYS A 41 -6.70 -12.71 -7.11
N GLY A 42 -6.40 -11.58 -7.75
CA GLY A 42 -5.63 -10.49 -7.14
C GLY A 42 -6.34 -9.89 -5.92
N TRP A 43 -7.67 -9.76 -5.94
CA TRP A 43 -8.43 -9.33 -4.77
C TRP A 43 -8.40 -10.40 -3.69
N TYR A 44 -8.73 -11.64 -4.01
CA TYR A 44 -8.70 -12.78 -3.07
C TYR A 44 -7.35 -12.88 -2.33
N TYR A 45 -6.24 -12.84 -3.07
CA TYR A 45 -4.90 -12.96 -2.48
C TYR A 45 -4.56 -11.82 -1.51
N ASN A 46 -4.95 -10.58 -1.85
CA ASN A 46 -4.69 -9.42 -1.00
C ASN A 46 -5.61 -9.40 0.23
N PHE A 47 -6.89 -9.75 0.06
CA PHE A 47 -7.88 -9.79 1.14
C PHE A 47 -7.64 -10.94 2.10
N TYR A 48 -7.66 -12.15 1.55
CA TYR A 48 -7.82 -13.36 2.34
C TYR A 48 -6.47 -13.93 2.75
N LYS A 49 -5.50 -13.99 1.82
CA LYS A 49 -4.19 -14.62 2.11
C LYS A 49 -3.25 -13.70 2.89
N LYS A 50 -3.22 -12.41 2.53
CA LYS A 50 -2.35 -11.43 3.19
C LYS A 50 -3.02 -10.66 4.33
N GLY A 51 -4.33 -10.81 4.53
CA GLY A 51 -5.09 -10.09 5.55
C GLY A 51 -5.06 -8.56 5.37
N ILE A 52 -4.79 -8.06 4.15
CA ILE A 52 -4.72 -6.61 3.92
C ILE A 52 -6.15 -6.10 3.85
N ASN A 53 -6.45 -4.98 4.52
CA ASN A 53 -7.75 -4.31 4.40
C ASN A 53 -7.92 -3.63 3.02
N LEU A 54 -9.12 -3.72 2.44
CA LEU A 54 -9.51 -3.25 1.09
C LEU A 54 -9.38 -1.74 1.01
N GLU A 55 -9.62 -1.09 2.15
CA GLU A 55 -9.55 0.36 2.35
C GLU A 55 -8.10 0.85 2.32
N THR A 56 -7.19 0.15 3.00
CA THR A 56 -5.77 0.55 3.12
C THR A 56 -4.94 0.19 1.88
N LEU A 57 -5.49 -0.59 0.94
CA LEU A 57 -4.83 -0.93 -0.33
C LEU A 57 -4.51 0.29 -1.19
N LYS A 58 -5.25 1.40 -1.03
CA LYS A 58 -4.98 2.65 -1.75
C LYS A 58 -3.80 3.41 -1.14
N GLU A 59 -3.66 3.34 0.17
CA GLU A 59 -2.70 4.15 0.95
C GLU A 59 -1.29 3.57 0.90
N ASN A 60 -1.16 2.25 0.72
CA ASN A 60 0.13 1.55 0.69
C ASN A 60 0.76 1.43 -0.71
N ARG A 61 0.22 2.13 -1.72
CA ARG A 61 0.77 2.11 -3.08
C ARG A 61 1.85 3.17 -3.25
N GLY A 62 3.10 2.79 -2.99
CA GLY A 62 4.27 3.62 -3.25
C GLY A 62 5.34 3.50 -2.18
N ARG A 63 6.43 4.24 -2.35
CA ARG A 63 7.44 4.42 -1.30
C ARG A 63 6.75 5.04 -0.08
N LYS A 64 6.82 4.37 1.08
CA LYS A 64 6.36 4.96 2.34
C LYS A 64 7.05 6.31 2.50
N LYS A 65 6.28 7.36 2.75
CA LYS A 65 6.88 8.63 3.20
C LYS A 65 7.60 8.30 4.51
N THR A 66 8.87 8.66 4.60
CA THR A 66 9.56 8.66 5.88
C THR A 66 8.81 9.66 6.75
N ASP A 67 8.25 9.20 7.86
CA ASP A 67 7.45 10.02 8.77
C ASP A 67 8.21 11.29 9.15
N ASN A 68 7.48 12.41 9.29
CA ASN A 68 7.95 13.75 9.63
C ASN A 68 9.33 13.78 10.30
N ILE A 69 10.39 13.93 9.50
CA ILE A 69 11.68 14.34 10.04
C ILE A 69 11.46 15.78 10.49
N ASP A 70 11.36 16.02 11.80
CA ASP A 70 11.32 17.38 12.32
C ASP A 70 12.62 18.06 11.89
N TYR A 71 12.50 18.93 10.89
CA TYR A 71 13.62 19.66 10.31
C TYR A 71 14.40 20.45 11.38
N LYS A 72 13.75 20.78 12.51
CA LYS A 72 14.36 21.44 13.66
C LYS A 72 15.37 20.54 14.36
N GLU A 73 15.06 19.27 14.63
CA GLU A 73 15.98 18.32 15.25
C GLU A 73 17.19 18.07 14.34
N ARG A 74 16.96 17.90 13.03
CA ARG A 74 18.05 17.71 12.07
C ARG A 74 18.96 18.94 11.99
N TYR A 75 18.38 20.14 12.08
CA TYR A 75 19.14 21.40 12.08
C TYR A 75 19.96 21.58 13.36
N GLU A 76 19.40 21.25 14.52
CA GLU A 76 20.10 21.26 15.81
C GLU A 76 21.34 20.35 15.80
N ILE A 77 21.17 19.12 15.30
CA ILE A 77 22.26 18.15 15.17
C ILE A 77 23.35 18.70 14.23
N LEU A 78 22.95 19.25 13.07
CA LEU A 78 23.89 19.81 12.10
C LEU A 78 24.65 21.02 12.66
N LYS A 79 23.96 21.88 13.43
CA LYS A 79 24.55 23.06 14.08
C LYS A 79 25.58 22.65 15.14
N LYS A 80 25.25 21.68 16.00
CA LYS A 80 26.17 21.12 17.00
C LYS A 80 27.39 20.49 16.35
N TYR A 81 27.21 19.74 15.26
CA TYR A 81 28.31 19.13 14.51
C TYR A 81 29.24 20.17 13.87
N ARG A 82 28.70 21.22 13.24
CA ARG A 82 29.51 22.32 12.68
C ARG A 82 30.35 23.03 13.75
N ALA A 83 29.76 23.29 14.92
CA ALA A 83 30.46 23.91 16.04
C ALA A 83 31.60 23.01 16.56
N PHE A 84 31.35 21.69 16.66
CA PHE A 84 32.36 20.71 17.04
C PHE A 84 33.55 20.72 16.06
N ILE A 85 33.31 20.65 14.75
CA ILE A 85 34.38 20.67 13.73
C ILE A 85 35.17 21.99 13.77
N LYS A 86 34.49 23.12 13.98
CA LYS A 86 35.15 24.43 14.11
C LYS A 86 36.09 24.45 15.33
N ALA A 87 35.61 23.98 16.48
CA ALA A 87 36.42 23.91 17.70
C ALA A 87 37.62 22.95 17.59
N GLN A 88 37.50 21.87 16.81
CA GLN A 88 38.64 20.98 16.51
C GLN A 88 39.69 21.65 15.62
N ARG A 89 39.28 22.52 14.69
CA ARG A 89 40.19 23.23 13.78
C ARG A 89 40.95 24.38 14.45
N GLU A 90 40.34 25.03 15.43
CA GLU A 90 40.95 26.16 16.16
C GLU A 90 41.97 25.72 17.23
N LYS A 91 42.03 24.42 17.55
CA LYS A 91 43.02 23.82 18.46
C LYS A 91 44.32 23.38 17.78
N LYS A 92 44.45 23.63 16.47
CA LYS A 92 45.60 23.25 15.65
C LYS A 92 46.28 24.51 15.13
#